data_AF-A0A848ZDU8-F1
#
_entry.id   AF-A0A848ZDU8-F1
#
_cell.length_a   1.000
_cell.length_b   1.000
_cell.length_c   1.000
_cell.angle_alpha   90.00
_cell.angle_beta   90.00
_cell.angle_gamma   90.00
#
_symmetry.space_group_name_H-M   'P 1'
#
loop_
_entity.id
_entity.type
_entity.pdbx_description
1 polymer ?
#
loop_
_entity_poly.entity_id
_entity_poly.type
_entity_poly.pdbx_seq_one_letter_code
_entity_poly.pdbx_strand_id
1 'polypeptide(L)'
;MGNSPASPLARNVRPVGHLDIPGGGQIVVRDGYAYVGHMKPPFGTSIIDVSDPKQPRIAAQIMLADGYSHTHKVRVVGDLMVTNVEQNSRHLLRKGVALPELRARLATALGRAATDAELAAEIGVDAGQIAQLDAARERGYRDGGFKIYDIADKANPREIAYRRTFGFGVHRFDVDDRYAYISTEMEGYLGNILVVYDIGDPARPQEV
;
A
#
# COMPACT_ATOMS: atom_id res chain seq x y z
N MET A 1 34.72 9.06 -24.58
CA MET A 1 34.09 7.74 -24.71
C MET A 1 32.60 7.98 -24.87
N GLY A 2 32.07 7.77 -26.07
CA GLY A 2 30.65 8.02 -26.37
C GLY A 2 29.78 6.93 -25.76
N ASN A 3 28.76 7.33 -25.00
CA ASN A 3 27.69 6.42 -24.57
C ASN A 3 26.87 6.07 -25.81
N SER A 4 27.03 4.85 -26.35
CA SER A 4 26.06 4.31 -27.30
C SER A 4 24.69 4.23 -26.61
N PRO A 5 23.59 4.71 -27.23
CA PRO A 5 22.27 4.54 -26.66
C PRO A 5 21.99 3.04 -26.55
N ALA A 6 21.79 2.55 -25.33
CA ALA A 6 21.46 1.17 -25.07
C ALA A 6 20.25 0.77 -25.94
N SER A 7 20.37 -0.33 -26.68
CA SER A 7 19.24 -0.86 -27.43
C SER A 7 18.05 -1.05 -26.49
N PRO A 8 16.83 -0.63 -26.87
CA PRO A 8 15.67 -0.79 -26.00
C PRO A 8 15.47 -2.27 -25.64
N LEU A 9 15.16 -2.55 -24.38
CA LEU A 9 14.92 -3.89 -23.83
C LEU A 9 13.59 -4.47 -24.34
N ALA A 10 13.47 -4.69 -25.66
CA ALA A 10 12.28 -5.23 -26.28
C ALA A 10 12.66 -6.30 -27.32
N ARG A 11 12.14 -7.51 -27.14
CA ARG A 11 12.24 -8.60 -28.11
C ARG A 11 10.85 -9.18 -28.31
N ASN A 12 10.37 -9.21 -29.56
CA ASN A 12 9.02 -9.67 -29.92
C ASN A 12 7.86 -8.90 -29.24
N VAL A 13 8.14 -7.71 -28.71
CA VAL A 13 7.15 -6.78 -28.14
C VAL A 13 7.47 -5.39 -28.68
N ARG A 14 6.44 -4.59 -28.95
CA ARG A 14 6.60 -3.20 -29.41
C ARG A 14 5.96 -2.25 -28.39
N PRO A 15 6.70 -1.28 -27.83
CA PRO A 15 6.09 -0.25 -26.99
C PRO A 15 5.08 0.56 -27.82
N VAL A 16 3.90 0.81 -27.26
CA VAL A 16 2.80 1.54 -27.94
C VAL A 16 2.68 2.97 -27.41
N GLY A 17 2.82 3.15 -26.09
CA GLY A 17 2.82 4.43 -25.40
C GLY A 17 3.40 4.25 -24.01
N HIS A 18 3.67 5.36 -23.32
CA HIS A 18 4.14 5.37 -21.94
C HIS A 18 3.64 6.63 -21.24
N LEU A 19 3.60 6.57 -19.91
CA LEU A 19 3.29 7.70 -19.05
C LEU A 19 4.19 7.60 -17.81
N ASP A 20 4.92 8.66 -17.53
CA ASP A 20 5.77 8.71 -16.34
C ASP A 20 4.90 8.99 -15.11
N ILE A 21 4.85 8.02 -14.20
CA ILE A 21 4.06 8.07 -12.96
C ILE A 21 4.93 7.65 -11.76
N PRO A 22 4.52 7.92 -10.51
CA PRO A 22 5.30 7.64 -9.28
C PRO A 22 5.58 6.16 -8.93
N GLY A 23 5.66 5.26 -9.92
CA GLY A 23 5.73 3.81 -9.76
C GLY A 23 4.35 3.15 -9.68
N GLY A 24 4.27 1.82 -9.69
CA GLY A 24 2.98 1.11 -9.64
C GLY A 24 3.11 -0.22 -8.91
N GLY A 25 2.14 -0.49 -8.03
CA GLY A 25 1.90 -1.81 -7.47
C GLY A 25 0.98 -2.57 -8.42
N GLN A 26 -0.28 -2.71 -8.04
CA GLN A 26 -1.28 -3.37 -8.85
C GLN A 26 -1.89 -2.43 -9.88
N ILE A 27 -2.20 -2.98 -11.06
CA ILE A 27 -2.95 -2.32 -12.12
C ILE A 27 -4.21 -3.12 -12.46
N VAL A 28 -5.30 -2.42 -12.72
CA VAL A 28 -6.52 -2.95 -13.35
C VAL A 28 -6.84 -2.08 -14.56
N VAL A 29 -7.21 -2.69 -15.68
CA VAL A 29 -7.66 -1.96 -16.88
C VAL A 29 -9.11 -2.33 -17.15
N ARG A 30 -9.97 -1.33 -17.25
CA ARG A 30 -11.41 -1.50 -17.46
C ARG A 30 -12.00 -0.28 -18.17
N ASP A 31 -12.82 -0.54 -19.19
CA ASP A 31 -13.60 0.49 -19.91
C ASP A 31 -12.78 1.68 -20.42
N GLY A 32 -11.58 1.41 -20.96
CA GLY A 32 -10.68 2.45 -21.48
C GLY A 32 -9.86 3.19 -20.43
N TYR A 33 -9.94 2.79 -19.16
CA TYR A 33 -9.14 3.36 -18.07
C TYR A 33 -8.24 2.33 -17.40
N ALA A 34 -7.05 2.76 -17.01
CA ALA A 34 -6.13 2.03 -16.15
C ALA A 34 -6.13 2.64 -14.74
N TYR A 35 -6.27 1.79 -13.73
CA TYR A 35 -6.25 2.16 -12.31
C TYR A 35 -4.98 1.58 -11.71
N VAL A 36 -4.09 2.43 -11.22
CA VAL A 36 -2.76 2.04 -10.74
C VAL A 36 -2.60 2.44 -9.28
N GLY A 37 -2.53 1.47 -8.38
CA GLY A 37 -2.19 1.72 -6.98
C GLY A 37 -0.70 2.00 -6.83
N HIS A 38 -0.31 3.03 -6.09
CA HIS A 38 1.09 3.45 -5.94
C HIS A 38 1.71 2.89 -4.66
N MET A 39 2.98 2.47 -4.76
CA MET A 39 3.70 1.80 -3.66
C MET A 39 4.11 2.74 -2.52
N LYS A 40 4.17 4.05 -2.75
CA LYS A 40 4.70 5.01 -1.79
C LYS A 40 3.82 6.26 -1.69
N PRO A 41 3.51 6.71 -0.47
CA PRO A 41 2.91 8.02 -0.26
C PRO A 41 3.85 9.13 -0.78
N PRO A 42 3.31 10.31 -1.13
CA PRO A 42 1.92 10.72 -0.92
C PRO A 42 0.95 10.20 -2.00
N PHE A 43 1.43 9.48 -3.00
CA PHE A 43 0.59 8.97 -4.08
C PHE A 43 -0.18 7.71 -3.64
N GLY A 44 -1.51 7.74 -3.81
CA GLY A 44 -2.39 6.62 -3.47
C GLY A 44 -2.74 5.78 -4.70
N THR A 45 -3.57 6.31 -5.59
CA THR A 45 -3.99 5.61 -6.82
C THR A 45 -4.19 6.61 -7.95
N SER A 46 -3.69 6.31 -9.14
CA SER A 46 -3.99 7.10 -10.35
C SER A 46 -5.03 6.40 -11.21
N ILE A 47 -5.98 7.17 -11.73
CA ILE A 47 -6.91 6.79 -12.79
C ILE A 47 -6.40 7.41 -14.08
N ILE A 48 -6.14 6.59 -15.09
CA ILE A 48 -5.47 6.97 -16.33
C ILE A 48 -6.38 6.62 -17.50
N ASP A 49 -6.75 7.61 -18.29
CA ASP A 49 -7.39 7.40 -19.59
C ASP A 49 -6.38 6.74 -20.53
N VAL A 50 -6.69 5.51 -20.95
CA VAL A 50 -5.92 4.70 -21.90
C VAL A 50 -6.77 4.30 -23.10
N SER A 51 -7.84 5.05 -23.38
CA SER A 51 -8.71 4.83 -24.54
C SER A 51 -7.93 4.95 -25.87
N ASP A 52 -6.96 5.87 -25.93
CA ASP A 52 -5.84 5.79 -26.86
C ASP A 52 -4.56 5.34 -26.12
N PRO A 53 -4.14 4.07 -26.28
CA PRO A 53 -2.95 3.55 -25.60
C PRO A 53 -1.64 4.20 -26.07
N LYS A 54 -1.64 4.98 -27.15
CA LYS A 54 -0.48 5.77 -27.59
C LYS A 54 -0.36 7.10 -26.85
N GLN A 55 -1.46 7.59 -26.27
CA GLN A 55 -1.54 8.86 -25.57
C GLN A 55 -2.23 8.71 -24.21
N PRO A 56 -1.68 7.88 -23.30
CA PRO A 56 -2.23 7.74 -21.95
C PRO A 56 -2.21 9.08 -21.20
N ARG A 57 -3.28 9.41 -20.47
CA ARG A 57 -3.39 10.67 -19.71
C ARG A 57 -3.97 10.43 -18.33
N ILE A 58 -3.42 11.10 -17.30
CA ILE A 58 -3.98 11.05 -15.96
C ILE A 58 -5.34 11.76 -15.96
N ALA A 59 -6.39 11.02 -15.63
CA ALA A 59 -7.74 11.57 -15.42
C ALA A 59 -7.90 12.06 -13.98
N ALA A 60 -7.41 11.29 -13.01
CA ALA A 60 -7.41 11.67 -11.60
C ALA A 60 -6.24 11.04 -10.84
N GLN A 61 -5.85 11.66 -9.73
CA GLN A 61 -4.86 11.12 -8.82
C GLN A 61 -5.32 11.30 -7.38
N ILE A 62 -5.47 10.18 -6.66
CA ILE A 62 -5.83 10.15 -5.25
C ILE A 62 -4.55 10.26 -4.43
N MET A 63 -4.50 11.28 -3.57
CA MET A 63 -3.38 11.55 -2.67
C MET A 63 -3.69 11.09 -1.25
N LEU A 64 -2.67 10.61 -0.55
CA LEU A 64 -2.75 10.22 0.86
C LEU A 64 -2.44 11.42 1.75
N ALA A 65 -3.16 11.52 2.86
CA ALA A 65 -3.03 12.64 3.80
C ALA A 65 -1.72 12.61 4.60
N ASP A 66 -1.09 11.45 4.72
CA ASP A 66 0.14 11.24 5.48
C ASP A 66 1.04 10.16 4.85
N GLY A 67 2.22 9.96 5.46
CA GLY A 67 3.21 8.97 5.02
C GLY A 67 3.09 7.59 5.66
N TYR A 68 2.08 7.35 6.50
CA TYR A 68 1.98 6.15 7.34
C TYR A 68 1.34 4.98 6.62
N SER A 69 0.47 5.24 5.64
CA SER A 69 -0.18 4.22 4.83
C SER A 69 0.27 4.26 3.37
N HIS A 70 0.04 3.18 2.65
CA HIS A 70 0.04 3.15 1.19
C HIS A 70 -1.13 2.32 0.65
N THR A 71 -1.60 2.65 -0.55
CA THR A 71 -2.79 2.05 -1.17
C THR A 71 -2.44 1.46 -2.53
N HIS A 72 -1.49 0.53 -2.53
CA HIS A 72 -0.82 0.05 -3.75
C HIS A 72 -1.56 -1.09 -4.46
N LYS A 73 -2.74 -1.47 -3.97
CA LYS A 73 -3.62 -2.46 -4.57
C LYS A 73 -4.97 -1.87 -4.86
N VAL A 74 -5.50 -2.25 -6.02
CA VAL A 74 -6.72 -1.70 -6.57
C VAL A 74 -7.52 -2.77 -7.28
N ARG A 75 -8.84 -2.69 -7.14
CA ARG A 75 -9.83 -3.46 -7.90
C ARG A 75 -10.95 -2.54 -8.37
N VAL A 76 -11.59 -2.90 -9.48
CA VAL A 76 -12.67 -2.11 -10.07
C VAL A 76 -13.82 -3.01 -10.53
N VAL A 77 -15.02 -2.73 -10.04
CA VAL A 77 -16.27 -3.42 -10.39
C VAL A 77 -17.36 -2.38 -10.70
N GLY A 78 -17.78 -2.33 -11.97
CA GLY A 78 -18.67 -1.26 -12.44
C GLY A 78 -18.06 0.11 -12.16
N ASP A 79 -18.83 0.97 -11.50
CA ASP A 79 -18.40 2.31 -11.07
C ASP A 79 -17.82 2.36 -9.65
N LEU A 80 -17.43 1.21 -9.10
CA LEU A 80 -16.75 1.13 -7.81
C LEU A 80 -15.28 0.81 -8.01
N MET A 81 -14.43 1.54 -7.29
CA MET A 81 -13.02 1.22 -7.11
C MET A 81 -12.76 0.92 -5.64
N VAL A 82 -12.08 -0.19 -5.37
CA VAL A 82 -11.66 -0.56 -4.02
C VAL A 82 -10.14 -0.52 -3.95
N THR A 83 -9.60 0.08 -2.88
CA THR A 83 -8.16 0.11 -2.62
C THR A 83 -7.84 -0.47 -1.26
N ASN A 84 -6.67 -1.10 -1.13
CA ASN A 84 -6.17 -1.47 0.18
C ASN A 84 -5.69 -0.23 0.95
N VAL A 85 -5.64 -0.32 2.27
CA VAL A 85 -4.91 0.59 3.13
C VAL A 85 -4.01 -0.28 4.02
N GLU A 86 -2.71 -0.11 3.86
CA GLU A 86 -1.69 -0.89 4.56
C GLU A 86 -0.60 0.01 5.11
N GLN A 87 0.01 -0.40 6.22
CA GLN A 87 1.14 0.30 6.83
C GLN A 87 2.31 0.38 5.85
N ASN A 88 2.68 1.61 5.49
CA ASN A 88 3.84 1.86 4.65
C ASN A 88 5.11 1.42 5.41
N SER A 89 6.06 0.86 4.66
CA SER A 89 7.34 0.37 5.19
C SER A 89 7.20 -0.70 6.29
N ARG A 90 6.07 -1.44 6.33
CA ARG A 90 5.82 -2.48 7.35
C ARG A 90 6.98 -3.46 7.57
N HIS A 91 7.72 -3.82 6.52
CA HIS A 91 8.85 -4.75 6.62
C HIS A 91 10.00 -4.18 7.44
N LEU A 92 10.30 -2.90 7.29
CA LEU A 92 11.27 -2.19 8.13
C LEU A 92 10.72 -2.05 9.55
N LEU A 93 9.50 -1.53 9.69
CA LEU A 93 8.89 -1.24 10.99
C LEU A 93 8.74 -2.49 11.87
N ARG A 94 8.45 -3.64 11.27
CA ARG A 94 8.37 -4.93 11.98
C ARG A 94 9.68 -5.33 12.67
N LYS A 95 10.84 -4.91 12.15
CA LYS A 95 12.13 -5.16 12.82
C LYS A 95 12.27 -4.40 14.14
N GLY A 96 11.57 -3.26 14.27
CA GLY A 96 11.57 -2.44 15.48
C GLY A 96 10.79 -3.03 16.65
N VAL A 97 9.99 -4.08 16.43
CA VAL A 97 9.15 -4.71 17.47
C VAL A 97 10.01 -5.27 18.60
N ALA A 98 11.16 -5.88 18.27
CA ALA A 98 12.05 -6.51 19.25
C ALA A 98 12.95 -5.52 20.01
N LEU A 99 12.93 -4.22 19.68
CA LEU A 99 13.86 -3.24 20.26
C LEU A 99 13.81 -3.14 21.79
N PRO A 100 12.64 -3.15 22.47
CA PRO A 100 12.61 -3.07 23.94
C PRO A 100 13.32 -4.25 24.61
N GLU A 101 13.00 -5.48 24.18
CA GLU A 101 13.62 -6.70 24.71
C GLU A 101 15.12 -6.76 24.37
N LEU A 102 15.47 -6.35 23.16
CA LEU A 102 16.85 -6.28 22.70
C LEU A 102 17.68 -5.30 23.53
N ARG A 103 17.15 -4.10 23.80
CA ARG A 103 17.80 -3.09 24.66
C ARG A 103 18.03 -3.65 26.07
N ALA A 104 17.04 -4.31 26.67
CA ALA A 104 17.18 -4.91 28.00
C ALA A 104 18.23 -6.03 28.03
N ARG A 105 18.22 -6.91 27.03
CA ARG A 105 19.19 -8.00 26.88
C ARG A 105 20.61 -7.48 26.75
N LEU A 106 20.84 -6.55 25.82
CA LEU A 106 22.17 -5.99 25.60
C LEU A 106 22.64 -5.14 26.78
N ALA A 107 21.74 -4.42 27.44
CA ALA A 107 22.10 -3.66 28.63
C ALA A 107 22.66 -4.55 29.75
N THR A 108 22.03 -5.71 29.94
CA THR A 108 22.51 -6.73 30.89
C THR A 108 23.84 -7.32 30.45
N ALA A 109 23.99 -7.68 29.17
CA ALA A 109 25.20 -8.30 28.65
C ALA A 109 26.42 -7.37 28.62
N LEU A 110 26.21 -6.07 28.36
CA LEU A 110 27.27 -5.07 28.23
C LEU A 110 27.56 -4.32 29.54
N GLY A 111 26.69 -4.40 30.54
CA GLY A 111 26.78 -3.61 31.76
C GLY A 111 26.53 -2.10 31.55
N ARG A 112 26.01 -1.71 30.38
CA ARG A 112 25.68 -0.33 29.98
C ARG A 112 24.59 -0.35 28.91
N ALA A 113 23.92 0.78 28.68
CA ALA A 113 22.99 0.90 27.56
C ALA A 113 23.67 0.56 26.21
N ALA A 114 22.95 -0.17 25.36
CA ALA A 114 23.37 -0.44 24.00
C ALA A 114 23.28 0.83 23.14
N THR A 115 24.27 1.02 22.28
CA THR A 115 24.26 2.05 21.24
C THR A 115 23.33 1.67 20.09
N ASP A 116 22.89 2.66 19.32
CA ASP A 116 22.07 2.41 18.13
C ASP A 116 22.78 1.53 17.09
N ALA A 117 24.11 1.62 17.00
CA ALA A 117 24.91 0.75 16.12
C ALA A 117 24.86 -0.72 16.56
N GLU A 118 24.96 -1.00 17.87
CA GLU A 118 24.84 -2.35 18.43
C GLU A 118 23.44 -2.92 18.21
N LEU A 119 22.40 -2.10 18.41
CA LEU A 119 21.01 -2.51 18.18
C LEU A 119 20.75 -2.79 16.70
N ALA A 120 21.26 -1.92 15.83
CA ALA A 120 21.03 -1.99 14.40
C ALA A 120 21.71 -3.22 13.77
N ALA A 121 22.91 -3.58 14.25
CA ALA A 121 23.60 -4.79 13.85
C ALA A 121 22.79 -6.06 14.17
N GLU A 122 22.14 -6.11 15.35
CA GLU A 122 21.36 -7.27 15.79
C GLU A 122 20.07 -7.49 14.98
N ILE A 123 19.43 -6.41 14.51
CA ILE A 123 18.17 -6.51 13.73
C ILE A 123 18.37 -6.29 12.21
N GLY A 124 19.61 -6.08 11.79
CA GLY A 124 19.99 -5.90 10.38
C GLY A 124 19.35 -4.66 9.74
N VAL A 125 19.54 -3.50 10.38
CA VAL A 125 19.11 -2.17 9.88
C VAL A 125 20.27 -1.18 9.96
N ASP A 126 20.10 0.02 9.41
CA ASP A 126 21.06 1.10 9.61
C ASP A 126 20.87 1.73 11.00
N ALA A 127 21.95 2.14 11.65
CA ALA A 127 21.89 2.79 12.97
C ALA A 127 20.98 4.03 12.98
N GLY A 128 20.98 4.81 11.89
CA GLY A 128 20.11 5.97 11.71
C GLY A 128 18.61 5.64 11.64
N GLN A 129 18.24 4.37 11.48
CA GLN A 129 16.83 3.93 11.45
C GLN A 129 16.28 3.62 12.84
N ILE A 130 17.11 3.49 13.89
CA ILE A 130 16.66 3.13 15.24
C ILE A 130 15.64 4.14 15.78
N ALA A 131 15.91 5.44 15.65
CA ALA A 131 14.98 6.49 16.06
C ALA A 131 13.64 6.42 15.31
N GLN A 132 13.64 6.10 14.01
CA GLN A 132 12.43 5.92 13.22
C GLN A 132 11.61 4.72 13.71
N LEU A 133 12.28 3.62 14.05
CA LEU A 133 11.65 2.41 14.55
C LEU A 133 11.00 2.64 15.92
N ASP A 134 11.69 3.32 16.83
CA ASP A 134 11.14 3.72 18.14
C ASP A 134 9.92 4.64 17.97
N ALA A 135 10.04 5.71 17.18
CA ALA A 135 8.94 6.64 16.93
C ALA A 135 7.73 5.96 16.27
N ALA A 136 7.95 4.99 15.39
CA ALA A 136 6.87 4.22 14.78
C ALA A 136 6.19 3.29 15.79
N ARG A 137 6.96 2.66 16.69
CA ARG A 137 6.42 1.77 17.73
C ARG A 137 5.60 2.54 18.76
N GLU A 138 6.07 3.72 19.16
CA GLU A 138 5.36 4.62 20.09
C GLU A 138 4.07 5.19 19.47
N ARG A 139 4.12 5.58 18.19
CA ARG A 139 2.93 6.08 17.47
C ARG A 139 1.87 4.98 17.27
N GLY A 140 2.30 3.75 17.06
CA GLY A 140 1.42 2.65 16.64
C GLY A 140 0.87 2.84 15.22
N TYR A 141 -0.05 1.95 14.83
CA TYR A 141 -0.75 2.01 13.55
C TYR A 141 -2.18 1.44 13.68
N ARG A 142 -3.15 2.18 13.17
CA ARG A 142 -4.58 1.87 13.27
C ARG A 142 -5.38 2.18 12.01
N ASP A 143 -4.69 2.56 10.95
CA ASP A 143 -5.29 2.93 9.67
C ASP A 143 -5.20 1.78 8.66
N GLY A 144 -5.03 0.55 9.13
CA GLY A 144 -5.17 -0.62 8.28
C GLY A 144 -6.61 -0.79 7.84
N GLY A 145 -6.84 -1.22 6.60
CA GLY A 145 -8.20 -1.45 6.11
C GLY A 145 -8.31 -1.43 4.59
N PHE A 146 -9.50 -1.08 4.10
CA PHE A 146 -9.74 -0.85 2.68
C PHE A 146 -10.71 0.31 2.48
N LYS A 147 -10.60 0.97 1.33
CA LYS A 147 -11.47 2.08 0.94
C LYS A 147 -12.25 1.74 -0.31
N ILE A 148 -13.47 2.26 -0.39
CA ILE A 148 -14.32 2.17 -1.57
C ILE A 148 -14.55 3.59 -2.10
N TYR A 149 -14.38 3.74 -3.39
CA TYR A 149 -14.59 4.97 -4.13
C TYR A 149 -15.69 4.76 -5.18
N ASP A 150 -16.59 5.72 -5.26
CA ASP A 150 -17.43 5.95 -6.42
C ASP A 150 -16.56 6.62 -7.50
N ILE A 151 -16.50 5.99 -8.66
CA ILE A 151 -15.72 6.44 -9.80
C ILE A 151 -16.59 6.62 -11.04
N ALA A 152 -17.91 6.82 -10.91
CA ALA A 152 -18.78 7.07 -12.08
C ALA A 152 -18.21 8.21 -12.95
N ASP A 153 -17.78 9.30 -12.30
CA ASP A 153 -16.89 10.30 -12.89
C ASP A 153 -15.42 9.94 -12.61
N LYS A 154 -14.72 9.49 -13.66
CA LYS A 154 -13.32 9.05 -13.60
C LYS A 154 -12.34 10.18 -13.29
N ALA A 155 -12.72 11.44 -13.53
CA ALA A 155 -11.91 12.61 -13.20
C ALA A 155 -12.11 13.07 -11.74
N ASN A 156 -13.22 12.67 -11.10
CA ASN A 156 -13.59 13.10 -9.76
C ASN A 156 -13.96 11.91 -8.86
N PRO A 157 -13.00 10.99 -8.57
CA PRO A 157 -13.27 9.85 -7.71
C PRO A 157 -13.61 10.30 -6.30
N ARG A 158 -14.66 9.72 -5.72
CA ARG A 158 -15.18 10.10 -4.40
C ARG A 158 -15.11 8.93 -3.43
N GLU A 159 -14.39 9.10 -2.33
CA GLU A 159 -14.40 8.11 -1.25
C GLU A 159 -15.81 8.02 -0.65
N ILE A 160 -16.40 6.83 -0.66
CA ILE A 160 -17.75 6.57 -0.12
C ILE A 160 -17.74 5.70 1.13
N ALA A 161 -16.67 4.92 1.33
CA ALA A 161 -16.48 4.15 2.55
C ALA A 161 -14.99 3.94 2.84
N TYR A 162 -14.69 3.89 4.14
CA TYR A 162 -13.43 3.38 4.67
C TYR A 162 -13.76 2.38 5.77
N ARG A 163 -13.35 1.13 5.58
CA ARG A 163 -13.44 0.08 6.58
C ARG A 163 -12.06 -0.19 7.15
N ARG A 164 -11.90 0.13 8.43
CA ARG A 164 -10.69 -0.18 9.19
C ARG A 164 -10.71 -1.64 9.63
N THR A 165 -9.54 -2.24 9.58
CA THR A 165 -9.26 -3.59 10.06
C THR A 165 -8.07 -3.52 11.02
N PHE A 166 -7.54 -4.65 11.46
CA PHE A 166 -6.45 -4.71 12.43
C PHE A 166 -5.08 -4.92 11.76
N GLY A 167 -4.05 -5.01 12.60
CA GLY A 167 -2.68 -5.29 12.19
C GLY A 167 -2.11 -4.19 11.31
N PHE A 168 -1.34 -4.59 10.30
CA PHE A 168 -0.78 -3.67 9.30
C PHE A 168 -1.79 -3.33 8.19
N GLY A 169 -3.03 -3.78 8.25
CA GLY A 169 -4.06 -3.53 7.25
C GLY A 169 -4.15 -4.55 6.12
N VAL A 170 -4.91 -4.22 5.08
CA VAL A 170 -5.18 -5.14 3.97
C VAL A 170 -4.00 -5.16 3.03
N HIS A 171 -3.40 -6.33 2.81
CA HIS A 171 -2.36 -6.46 1.77
C HIS A 171 -3.01 -6.84 0.44
N ARG A 172 -3.60 -8.03 0.33
CA ARG A 172 -4.26 -8.53 -0.90
C ARG A 172 -5.75 -8.66 -0.68
N PHE A 173 -6.52 -8.47 -1.73
CA PHE A 173 -7.96 -8.68 -1.71
C PHE A 173 -8.48 -8.91 -3.13
N ASP A 174 -9.71 -9.39 -3.22
CA ASP A 174 -10.49 -9.34 -4.45
C ASP A 174 -11.92 -8.86 -4.18
N VAL A 175 -12.64 -8.49 -5.22
CA VAL A 175 -14.03 -8.01 -5.13
C VAL A 175 -14.83 -8.49 -6.33
N ASP A 176 -16.11 -8.76 -6.12
CA ASP A 176 -17.10 -8.92 -7.18
C ASP A 176 -18.19 -7.83 -7.05
N ASP A 177 -19.37 -8.06 -7.62
CA ASP A 177 -20.50 -7.11 -7.61
C ASP A 177 -21.23 -7.05 -6.26
N ARG A 178 -21.05 -8.03 -5.38
CA ARG A 178 -21.75 -8.11 -4.09
C ARG A 178 -20.83 -8.21 -2.88
N TYR A 179 -19.63 -8.75 -3.02
CA TYR A 179 -18.73 -9.05 -1.92
C TYR A 179 -17.31 -8.54 -2.13
N ALA A 180 -16.68 -8.16 -1.03
CA ALA A 180 -15.24 -7.93 -0.94
C ALA A 180 -14.58 -9.04 -0.11
N TYR A 181 -13.59 -9.70 -0.70
CA TYR A 181 -12.83 -10.80 -0.13
C TYR A 181 -11.49 -10.27 0.37
N ILE A 182 -11.45 -9.89 1.65
CA ILE A 182 -10.38 -9.11 2.24
C ILE A 182 -9.40 -10.00 3.01
N SER A 183 -8.11 -9.97 2.65
CA SER A 183 -7.06 -10.62 3.45
C SER A 183 -6.48 -9.63 4.47
N THR A 184 -6.83 -9.81 5.75
CA THR A 184 -6.50 -8.85 6.82
C THR A 184 -6.41 -9.49 8.19
N GLU A 185 -5.91 -8.77 9.19
CA GLU A 185 -5.97 -9.19 10.59
C GLU A 185 -7.25 -8.65 11.24
N MET A 186 -7.75 -9.37 12.23
CA MET A 186 -8.91 -8.99 13.06
C MET A 186 -8.58 -9.17 14.54
N GLU A 187 -9.38 -8.58 15.43
CA GLU A 187 -9.21 -8.75 16.87
C GLU A 187 -9.16 -10.23 17.26
N GLY A 188 -8.13 -10.62 18.02
CA GLY A 188 -7.92 -12.01 18.45
C GLY A 188 -7.19 -12.90 17.43
N TYR A 189 -6.89 -12.42 16.22
CA TYR A 189 -6.15 -13.17 15.20
C TYR A 189 -4.72 -12.66 15.02
N LEU A 190 -3.78 -13.57 14.76
CA LEU A 190 -2.41 -13.24 14.41
C LEU A 190 -2.16 -13.58 12.94
N GLY A 191 -1.86 -12.56 12.13
CA GLY A 191 -1.68 -12.71 10.70
C GLY A 191 -2.99 -12.71 9.92
N ASN A 192 -2.86 -12.55 8.60
CA ASN A 192 -4.02 -12.34 7.74
C ASN A 192 -4.94 -13.56 7.69
N ILE A 193 -6.21 -13.34 7.94
CA ILE A 193 -7.33 -14.23 7.66
C ILE A 193 -8.14 -13.71 6.46
N LEU A 194 -9.05 -14.52 5.94
CA LEU A 194 -10.07 -14.06 4.99
C LEU A 194 -11.25 -13.51 5.79
N VAL A 195 -11.64 -12.28 5.49
CA VAL A 195 -12.88 -11.67 5.95
C VAL A 195 -13.68 -11.28 4.72
N VAL A 196 -14.96 -11.67 4.68
CA VAL A 196 -15.86 -11.35 3.58
C VAL A 196 -16.77 -10.21 4.01
N TYR A 197 -16.84 -9.16 3.20
CA TYR A 197 -17.75 -8.04 3.41
C TYR A 197 -18.82 -8.03 2.31
N ASP A 198 -20.08 -7.98 2.69
CA ASP A 198 -21.19 -7.59 1.81
C ASP A 198 -21.06 -6.10 1.48
N ILE A 199 -20.99 -5.79 0.18
CA ILE A 199 -20.90 -4.43 -0.38
C ILE A 199 -22.13 -4.08 -1.22
N GLY A 200 -23.27 -4.76 -1.03
CA GLY A 200 -24.54 -4.44 -1.67
C GLY A 200 -25.04 -3.03 -1.40
N ASP A 201 -24.68 -2.47 -0.24
CA ASP A 201 -24.59 -1.02 -0.03
C ASP A 201 -23.11 -0.65 0.11
N PRO A 202 -22.45 -0.15 -0.94
CA PRO A 202 -21.00 0.08 -0.94
C PRO A 202 -20.59 1.29 -0.07
N ALA A 203 -21.54 2.15 0.32
CA ALA A 203 -21.28 3.18 1.33
C ALA A 203 -21.30 2.59 2.75
N ARG A 204 -21.89 1.40 2.92
CA ARG A 204 -21.99 0.69 4.19
C ARG A 204 -21.61 -0.78 4.11
N PRO A 205 -20.34 -1.13 3.78
CA PRO A 205 -19.91 -2.52 3.79
C PRO A 205 -20.13 -3.19 5.15
N GLN A 206 -20.60 -4.44 5.15
CA GLN A 206 -20.91 -5.21 6.36
C GLN A 206 -20.15 -6.53 6.33
N GLU A 207 -19.53 -6.90 7.45
CA GLU A 207 -18.92 -8.23 7.60
C GLU A 207 -20.02 -9.30 7.62
N VAL A 208 -19.76 -10.46 6.99
CA VAL A 208 -20.69 -11.59 6.88
C VAL A 208 -20.22 -12.77 7.72
#